data_AF-D9VXK4-F1
#
_entry.id   AF-D9VXK4-F1
#
_cell.length_a   1.000
_cell.length_b   1.000
_cell.length_c   1.000
_cell.angle_alpha   90.00
_cell.angle_beta   90.00
_cell.angle_gamma   90.00
#
_symmetry.space_group_name_H-M   'P 1'
#
loop_
_entity.id
_entity.type
_entity.pdbx_description
1 polymer ?
#
loop_
_entity_poly.entity_id
_entity_poly.type
_entity_poly.pdbx_seq_one_letter_code
_entity_poly.pdbx_strand_id
1 'polypeptide(L)'
;MRSPPQTAHRQGGNMPASKIVDKTEVLRWFREEKTYAWMVEQYKEKYGITTTEPMWAAFRRRNGIDRRNTRSEDLLPWKLREDHRHLYPAMMLRTEGRQRAGKPVAADKAKKLASWKQYLEENNLVVHYDYDTEEGFFFVPREERDTDLIREPEVRTGNQARD
;
A
#
# COMPACT_ATOMS: atom_id res chain seq x y z
N MET A 1 56.21 -12.64 28.64
CA MET A 1 56.69 -11.87 27.46
C MET A 1 56.96 -12.90 26.36
N ARG A 2 56.39 -12.93 25.16
CA ARG A 2 55.73 -11.95 24.28
C ARG A 2 54.56 -12.64 23.53
N SER A 3 53.64 -11.79 23.07
CA SER A 3 52.35 -12.06 22.43
C SER A 3 52.39 -12.91 21.14
N PRO A 4 51.26 -13.55 20.76
CA PRO A 4 51.07 -14.17 19.45
C PRO A 4 50.83 -13.12 18.35
N PRO A 5 51.20 -13.39 17.08
CA PRO A 5 50.88 -12.50 15.97
C PRO A 5 49.41 -12.59 15.54
N GLN A 6 48.91 -11.41 15.18
CA GLN A 6 47.54 -11.09 14.74
C GLN A 6 47.29 -11.46 13.27
N THR A 7 46.05 -11.91 13.03
CA THR A 7 45.18 -11.64 11.87
C THR A 7 45.55 -12.18 10.48
N ALA A 8 44.64 -13.01 9.94
CA ALA A 8 44.23 -12.95 8.54
C ALA A 8 42.76 -13.42 8.38
N HIS A 9 41.80 -12.58 8.79
CA HIS A 9 40.45 -12.67 8.24
C HIS A 9 40.49 -12.15 6.80
N ARG A 10 40.29 -13.06 5.83
CA ARG A 10 40.06 -12.71 4.42
C ARG A 10 38.76 -11.90 4.30
N GLN A 11 38.87 -10.74 3.66
CA GLN A 11 37.76 -9.88 3.30
C GLN A 11 36.90 -10.50 2.19
N GLY A 12 35.58 -10.41 2.36
CA GLY A 12 34.60 -10.57 1.30
C GLY A 12 33.48 -9.55 1.48
N GLY A 13 33.43 -8.55 0.60
CA GLY A 13 32.28 -7.67 0.36
C GLY A 13 32.01 -6.56 1.40
N ASN A 14 32.49 -5.35 1.12
CA ASN A 14 32.10 -4.11 1.79
C ASN A 14 30.61 -3.78 1.56
N MET A 15 29.71 -4.42 2.33
CA MET A 15 28.33 -3.98 2.48
C MET A 15 28.27 -2.94 3.61
N PRO A 16 27.58 -1.80 3.46
CA PRO A 16 27.31 -0.95 4.61
C PRO A 16 26.60 -1.80 5.66
N ALA A 17 27.12 -1.79 6.90
CA ALA A 17 26.58 -2.58 8.01
C ALA A 17 25.05 -2.44 8.02
N SER A 18 24.35 -3.55 7.76
CA SER A 18 22.90 -3.54 7.71
C SER A 18 22.40 -3.13 9.09
N LYS A 19 21.80 -1.95 9.20
CA LYS A 19 21.15 -1.48 10.44
C LYS A 19 19.99 -2.39 10.90
N ILE A 20 19.64 -3.42 10.13
CA ILE A 20 18.64 -4.43 10.48
C ILE A 20 19.26 -5.43 11.45
N VAL A 21 18.85 -5.38 12.71
CA VAL A 21 19.27 -6.30 13.77
C VAL A 21 18.52 -7.62 13.66
N ASP A 22 17.19 -7.56 13.58
CA ASP A 22 16.31 -8.73 13.46
C ASP A 22 15.47 -8.64 12.19
N LYS A 23 15.81 -9.48 11.21
CA LYS A 23 15.10 -9.53 9.93
C LYS A 23 13.69 -10.13 10.08
N THR A 24 13.53 -11.15 10.93
CA THR A 24 12.27 -11.85 11.12
C THR A 24 11.22 -10.94 11.77
N GLU A 25 11.64 -10.14 12.74
CA GLU A 25 10.79 -9.13 13.35
C GLU A 25 10.36 -8.06 12.35
N VAL A 26 11.29 -7.52 11.58
CA VAL A 26 10.97 -6.52 10.55
C VAL A 26 9.95 -7.08 9.56
N LEU A 27 10.11 -8.34 9.12
CA LEU A 27 9.14 -9.03 8.26
C LEU A 27 7.77 -9.19 8.92
N ARG A 28 7.70 -9.40 10.23
CA ARG A 28 6.45 -9.43 10.99
C ARG A 28 5.77 -8.05 11.01
N TRP A 29 6.49 -6.97 11.25
CA TRP A 29 5.92 -5.62 11.23
C TRP A 29 5.36 -5.22 9.87
N PHE A 30 5.98 -5.65 8.78
CA PHE A 30 5.43 -5.46 7.43
C PHE A 30 4.10 -6.21 7.24
N ARG A 31 3.98 -7.44 7.79
CA ARG A 31 2.72 -8.20 7.78
C ARG A 31 1.64 -7.55 8.64
N GLU A 32 2.02 -6.96 9.78
CA GLU A 32 1.14 -6.18 10.66
C GLU A 32 0.87 -4.75 10.14
N GLU A 33 1.34 -4.41 8.94
CA GLU A 33 1.18 -3.11 8.28
C GLU A 33 1.69 -1.88 9.06
N LYS A 34 2.60 -2.07 10.03
CA LYS A 34 3.18 -0.98 10.83
C LYS A 34 3.81 0.11 9.96
N THR A 35 3.53 1.39 10.27
CA THR A 35 4.03 2.54 9.49
C THR A 35 5.56 2.65 9.57
N TYR A 36 6.18 3.33 8.61
CA TYR A 36 7.64 3.52 8.64
C TYR A 36 8.05 4.42 9.80
N ALA A 37 7.31 5.51 10.07
CA ALA A 37 7.44 6.31 11.28
C ALA A 37 7.45 5.44 12.54
N TRP A 38 6.46 4.56 12.70
CA TRP A 38 6.40 3.65 13.85
C TRP A 38 7.62 2.72 13.89
N MET A 39 8.02 2.14 12.76
CA MET A 39 9.22 1.28 12.70
C MET A 39 10.49 2.03 13.08
N VAL A 40 10.62 3.31 12.70
CA VAL A 40 11.76 4.17 13.09
C VAL A 40 11.79 4.37 14.60
N GLU A 41 10.66 4.74 15.20
CA GLU A 41 10.53 4.93 16.65
C GLU A 41 10.84 3.63 17.40
N GLN A 42 10.25 2.52 16.97
CA GLN A 42 10.46 1.22 17.62
C GLN A 42 11.89 0.70 17.51
N TYR A 43 12.58 0.94 16.39
CA TYR A 43 14.00 0.57 16.28
C TYR A 43 14.89 1.41 17.19
N LYS A 44 14.55 2.70 17.34
CA LYS A 44 15.26 3.59 18.26
C LYS A 44 15.04 3.15 19.71
N GLU A 45 13.80 2.84 20.09
CA GLU A 45 13.45 2.39 21.44
C GLU A 45 14.06 1.03 21.79
N LYS A 46 13.91 0.04 20.91
CA LYS A 46 14.30 -1.34 21.20
C LYS A 46 15.79 -1.62 21.03
N TYR A 47 16.43 -0.98 20.06
CA TYR A 47 17.82 -1.26 19.68
C TYR A 47 18.76 -0.07 19.87
N GLY A 48 18.25 1.12 20.20
CA GLY A 48 19.05 2.35 20.21
C GLY A 48 19.52 2.79 18.82
N ILE A 49 18.94 2.23 17.75
CA ILE A 49 19.40 2.44 16.38
C ILE A 49 18.46 3.40 15.65
N THR A 50 18.98 4.55 15.27
CA THR A 50 18.26 5.48 14.39
C THR A 50 18.24 4.97 12.95
N THR A 51 17.04 4.67 12.48
CA THR A 51 16.73 4.31 11.09
C THR A 51 15.96 5.44 10.41
N THR A 52 15.69 5.32 9.11
CA THR A 52 14.93 6.31 8.34
C THR A 52 13.83 5.62 7.53
N GLU A 53 12.75 6.33 7.21
CA GLU A 53 11.69 5.76 6.37
C GLU A 53 12.16 5.28 4.99
N PRO A 54 13.06 5.99 4.27
CA PRO A 54 13.61 5.51 3.01
C PRO A 54 14.37 4.19 3.14
N MET A 55 15.03 3.94 4.27
CA MET A 55 15.69 2.66 4.56
C MET A 55 14.65 1.52 4.62
N TRP A 56 13.54 1.73 5.32
CA TRP A 56 12.45 0.73 5.39
C TRP A 56 11.78 0.51 4.03
N ALA A 57 11.59 1.57 3.24
CA ALA A 57 11.09 1.47 1.88
C ALA A 57 12.04 0.66 0.98
N ALA A 58 13.36 0.89 1.10
CA ALA A 58 14.37 0.13 0.36
C ALA A 58 14.44 -1.34 0.81
N PHE A 59 14.35 -1.60 2.11
CA PHE A 59 14.28 -2.95 2.67
C PHE A 59 13.09 -3.71 2.10
N ARG A 60 11.89 -3.08 2.11
CA ARG A 60 10.67 -3.67 1.55
C ARG A 60 10.86 -4.08 0.09
N ARG A 61 11.38 -3.17 -0.72
CA ARG A 61 11.63 -3.39 -2.15
C ARG A 61 12.61 -4.54 -2.40
N ARG A 62 13.74 -4.57 -1.68
CA ARG A 62 14.79 -5.60 -1.83
C ARG A 62 14.34 -6.99 -1.40
N ASN A 63 13.37 -7.09 -0.48
CA ASN A 63 12.87 -8.37 0.02
C ASN A 63 11.59 -8.82 -0.70
N GLY A 64 11.21 -8.19 -1.81
CA GLY A 64 10.00 -8.56 -2.56
C GLY A 64 8.72 -8.43 -1.73
N ILE A 65 8.75 -7.64 -0.65
CA ILE A 65 7.60 -7.49 0.24
C ILE A 65 6.59 -6.61 -0.47
N ASP A 66 5.42 -7.18 -0.66
CA ASP A 66 4.35 -6.60 -1.44
C ASP A 66 3.98 -5.19 -0.93
N ARG A 67 3.61 -4.26 -1.81
CA ARG A 67 3.31 -2.87 -1.41
C ARG A 67 2.10 -2.85 -0.47
N ARG A 68 2.08 -1.90 0.50
CA ARG A 68 0.97 -1.78 1.47
C ARG A 68 -0.33 -1.48 0.73
N ASN A 69 -0.22 -0.69 -0.33
CA ASN A 69 -1.29 -0.45 -1.27
C ASN A 69 -1.15 -1.42 -2.44
N THR A 70 -2.03 -2.43 -2.51
CA THR A 70 -2.28 -3.09 -3.80
C THR A 70 -2.76 -2.01 -4.75
N ARG A 71 -2.11 -1.87 -5.89
CA ARG A 71 -2.64 -0.98 -6.92
C ARG A 71 -3.93 -1.62 -7.43
N SER A 72 -5.06 -1.07 -7.04
CA SER A 72 -6.37 -1.50 -7.50
C SER A 72 -6.64 -0.81 -8.84
N GLU A 73 -5.77 -1.03 -9.83
CA GLU A 73 -5.78 -0.26 -11.09
C GLU A 73 -7.10 -0.48 -11.86
N ASP A 74 -7.69 -1.67 -11.74
CA ASP A 74 -8.98 -1.99 -12.37
C ASP A 74 -10.16 -1.24 -11.74
N LEU A 75 -10.09 -0.94 -10.43
CA LEU A 75 -11.17 -0.26 -9.69
C LEU A 75 -10.91 1.22 -9.47
N LEU A 76 -9.70 1.71 -9.76
CA LEU A 76 -9.34 3.13 -9.73
C LEU A 76 -8.49 3.47 -10.97
N PRO A 77 -9.09 3.41 -12.17
CA PRO A 77 -8.40 3.68 -13.44
C PRO A 77 -8.13 5.17 -13.69
N TRP A 78 -8.46 6.06 -12.75
CA TRP A 78 -8.28 7.51 -12.86
C TRP A 78 -7.05 8.01 -12.10
N LYS A 79 -6.47 9.11 -12.58
CA LYS A 79 -5.56 9.92 -11.77
C LYS A 79 -6.37 10.70 -10.73
N LEU A 80 -6.35 10.25 -9.48
CA LEU A 80 -7.06 10.94 -8.40
C LEU A 80 -6.32 12.21 -7.95
N ARG A 81 -7.09 13.30 -7.78
CA ARG A 81 -6.68 14.51 -7.07
C ARG A 81 -6.31 14.16 -5.62
N GLU A 82 -5.36 14.88 -5.04
CA GLU A 82 -4.75 14.48 -3.76
C GLU A 82 -5.75 14.43 -2.60
N ASP A 83 -6.61 15.43 -2.52
CA ASP A 83 -7.78 15.52 -1.65
C ASP A 83 -8.82 14.43 -1.93
N HIS A 84 -9.02 14.01 -3.18
CA HIS A 84 -9.98 12.93 -3.48
C HIS A 84 -9.49 11.54 -3.04
N ARG A 85 -8.19 11.36 -2.81
CA ARG A 85 -7.62 10.02 -2.51
C ARG A 85 -8.14 9.40 -1.23
N HIS A 86 -8.57 10.20 -0.27
CA HIS A 86 -9.06 9.72 1.03
C HIS A 86 -10.58 9.68 1.13
N LEU A 87 -11.29 10.06 0.06
CA LEU A 87 -12.75 10.01 0.04
C LEU A 87 -13.25 8.56 0.14
N TYR A 88 -14.45 8.43 0.69
CA TYR A 88 -15.04 7.14 1.02
C TYR A 88 -15.11 6.16 -0.18
N PRO A 89 -15.54 6.57 -1.39
CA PRO A 89 -15.55 5.68 -2.55
C PRO A 89 -14.15 5.16 -2.91
N ALA A 90 -13.13 6.04 -2.88
CA ALA A 90 -11.74 5.63 -3.12
C ALA A 90 -11.23 4.64 -2.08
N MET A 91 -11.63 4.78 -0.81
CA MET A 91 -11.28 3.82 0.23
C MET A 91 -11.95 2.46 0.03
N MET A 92 -13.23 2.45 -0.37
CA MET A 92 -13.97 1.21 -0.63
C MET A 92 -13.42 0.47 -1.85
N LEU A 93 -13.14 1.18 -2.95
CA LEU A 93 -12.56 0.60 -4.17
C LEU A 93 -11.16 -0.01 -3.92
N ARG A 94 -10.32 0.64 -3.09
CA ARG A 94 -9.04 0.03 -2.66
C ARG A 94 -9.22 -1.18 -1.77
N THR A 95 -10.25 -1.18 -0.93
CA THR A 95 -10.56 -2.32 -0.04
C THR A 95 -11.02 -3.52 -0.86
N GLU A 96 -11.90 -3.30 -1.84
CA GLU A 96 -12.34 -4.32 -2.81
C GLU A 96 -11.15 -4.84 -3.62
N GLY A 97 -10.33 -3.96 -4.20
CA GLY A 97 -9.17 -4.40 -4.99
C GLY A 97 -8.17 -5.20 -4.14
N ARG A 98 -8.03 -4.87 -2.85
CA ARG A 98 -7.26 -5.67 -1.91
C ARG A 98 -7.89 -7.04 -1.65
N GLN A 99 -9.22 -7.11 -1.48
CA GLN A 99 -9.95 -8.36 -1.30
C GLN A 99 -9.83 -9.26 -2.53
N ARG A 100 -10.00 -8.70 -3.74
CA ARG A 100 -9.84 -9.41 -5.02
C ARG A 100 -8.43 -9.96 -5.23
N ALA A 101 -7.42 -9.24 -4.74
CA ALA A 101 -6.04 -9.70 -4.75
C ALA A 101 -5.73 -10.77 -3.67
N GLY A 102 -6.74 -11.30 -2.95
CA GLY A 102 -6.56 -12.32 -1.92
C GLY A 102 -5.82 -11.83 -0.67
N LYS A 103 -5.69 -10.52 -0.48
CA LYS A 103 -4.96 -9.96 0.66
C LYS A 103 -5.86 -9.78 1.87
N PRO A 104 -5.32 -9.91 3.09
CA PRO A 104 -6.12 -9.78 4.31
C PRO A 104 -6.68 -8.36 4.44
N VAL A 105 -7.98 -8.27 4.71
CA VAL A 105 -8.72 -7.04 4.99
C VAL A 105 -9.25 -7.13 6.43
N ALA A 106 -9.12 -6.04 7.19
CA ALA A 106 -9.64 -5.99 8.56
C ALA A 106 -11.16 -6.19 8.58
N ALA A 107 -11.68 -6.88 9.60
CA ALA A 107 -13.09 -7.30 9.65
C ALA A 107 -14.08 -6.13 9.59
N ASP A 108 -13.73 -5.00 10.22
CA ASP A 108 -14.51 -3.76 10.18
C ASP A 108 -14.58 -3.17 8.76
N LYS A 109 -13.47 -3.17 8.03
CA LYS A 109 -13.41 -2.71 6.63
C LYS A 109 -14.16 -3.65 5.69
N ALA A 110 -14.03 -4.97 5.91
CA ALA A 110 -14.75 -5.96 5.13
C ALA A 110 -16.28 -5.82 5.30
N LYS A 111 -16.73 -5.58 6.54
CA LYS A 111 -18.16 -5.32 6.83
C LYS A 111 -18.65 -4.05 6.12
N LYS A 112 -17.90 -2.94 6.21
CA LYS A 112 -18.24 -1.68 5.52
C LYS A 112 -18.31 -1.85 4.01
N LEU A 113 -17.33 -2.56 3.43
CA LEU A 113 -17.30 -2.87 2.01
C LEU A 113 -18.51 -3.69 1.57
N ALA A 114 -18.88 -4.73 2.34
CA ALA A 114 -20.05 -5.55 2.04
C ALA A 114 -21.34 -4.72 2.05
N SER A 115 -21.56 -3.89 3.07
CA SER A 115 -22.72 -2.99 3.13
C SER A 115 -22.74 -1.96 2.00
N TRP A 116 -21.57 -1.42 1.62
CA TRP A 116 -21.48 -0.47 0.51
C TRP A 116 -21.78 -1.12 -0.85
N LYS A 117 -21.31 -2.35 -1.09
CA LYS A 117 -21.65 -3.12 -2.30
C LYS A 117 -23.13 -3.44 -2.37
N GLN A 118 -23.72 -3.85 -1.25
CA GLN A 118 -25.16 -4.08 -1.16
C GLN A 118 -25.95 -2.80 -1.48
N TYR A 119 -25.53 -1.65 -0.97
CA TYR A 119 -26.16 -0.36 -1.30
C TYR A 119 -26.07 -0.05 -2.81
N LEU A 120 -24.92 -0.26 -3.45
CA LEU A 120 -24.78 -0.04 -4.90
C LEU A 120 -25.68 -0.98 -5.71
N GLU A 121 -25.78 -2.25 -5.30
CA GLU A 121 -26.61 -3.25 -5.96
C GLU A 121 -28.11 -2.94 -5.82
N GLU A 122 -28.58 -2.69 -4.60
CA GLU A 122 -29.99 -2.39 -4.31
C GLU A 122 -30.51 -1.15 -5.03
N ASN A 123 -29.64 -0.16 -5.24
CA ASN A 123 -29.99 1.10 -5.92
C ASN A 123 -29.61 1.10 -7.40
N ASN A 124 -29.07 -0.01 -7.93
CA ASN A 124 -28.56 -0.14 -9.29
C ASN A 124 -27.60 1.00 -9.69
N LEU A 125 -26.59 1.23 -8.85
CA LEU A 125 -25.59 2.31 -8.99
C LEU A 125 -24.19 1.76 -9.30
N VAL A 126 -23.38 2.60 -9.94
CA VAL A 126 -21.92 2.45 -10.08
C VAL A 126 -21.20 3.72 -9.65
N VAL A 127 -19.91 3.59 -9.36
CA VAL A 127 -19.07 4.74 -9.03
C VAL A 127 -18.50 5.35 -10.30
N HIS A 128 -18.73 6.65 -10.47
CA HIS A 128 -18.06 7.49 -11.45
C HIS A 128 -17.10 8.45 -10.75
N TYR A 129 -16.03 8.84 -11.44
CA TYR A 129 -15.09 9.85 -10.95
C TYR A 129 -14.85 10.92 -12.01
N ASP A 130 -14.92 12.16 -11.57
CA ASP A 130 -14.60 13.36 -12.35
C ASP A 130 -13.53 14.17 -11.60
N TYR A 131 -12.40 14.41 -12.26
CA TYR A 131 -11.26 15.13 -11.66
C TYR A 131 -11.55 16.62 -11.42
N ASP A 132 -12.36 17.23 -12.27
CA ASP A 132 -12.55 18.68 -12.33
C ASP A 132 -13.63 19.18 -11.36
N THR A 133 -14.33 18.26 -10.69
CA THR A 133 -15.37 18.55 -9.69
C THR A 133 -14.80 18.69 -8.28
N GLU A 134 -15.52 19.37 -7.39
CA GLU A 134 -15.14 19.46 -5.97
C GLU A 134 -15.35 18.14 -5.25
N GLU A 135 -16.41 17.42 -5.61
CA GLU A 135 -16.84 16.15 -4.99
C GLU A 135 -15.98 14.97 -5.43
N GLY A 136 -15.50 14.98 -6.68
CA GLY A 136 -14.67 13.93 -7.26
C GLY A 136 -15.44 12.67 -7.63
N PHE A 137 -16.15 12.07 -6.68
CA PHE A 137 -16.86 10.80 -6.87
C PHE A 137 -18.37 10.95 -6.86
N PHE A 138 -19.03 10.24 -7.78
CA PHE A 138 -20.48 10.23 -7.93
C PHE A 138 -20.99 8.79 -7.94
N PHE A 139 -22.19 8.59 -7.41
CA PHE A 139 -22.96 7.36 -7.61
C PHE A 139 -23.97 7.62 -8.71
N VAL A 140 -23.84 6.91 -9.82
CA VAL A 140 -24.64 7.13 -11.03
C VAL A 140 -25.42 5.84 -11.38
N PRO A 141 -26.62 5.93 -11.96
CA PRO A 141 -27.37 4.75 -12.38
C PRO A 141 -26.55 3.88 -13.31
N ARG A 142 -26.55 2.56 -13.06
CA ARG A 142 -25.85 1.57 -13.88
C ARG A 142 -26.42 1.52 -15.30
N GLU A 143 -25.53 1.41 -16.27
CA GLU A 143 -25.80 1.24 -17.70
C GLU A 143 -25.37 -0.17 -18.14
N GLU A 144 -25.82 -0.63 -19.32
CA GLU A 144 -25.46 -1.94 -19.86
C GLU A 144 -23.94 -2.13 -20.06
N ARG A 145 -23.20 -1.04 -20.29
CA ARG A 145 -21.74 -1.06 -20.42
C ARG A 145 -20.99 -1.30 -19.10
N ASP A 146 -21.64 -1.10 -17.96
CA ASP A 146 -20.95 -1.17 -16.67
C ASP A 146 -20.92 -2.61 -16.17
N THR A 147 -19.76 -3.24 -16.29
CA THR A 147 -19.55 -4.65 -15.95
C THR A 147 -19.19 -4.88 -14.47
N ASP A 148 -18.96 -3.82 -13.70
CA ASP A 148 -18.42 -3.91 -12.33
C ASP A 148 -18.90 -2.74 -11.43
N LEU A 149 -18.19 -2.45 -10.33
CA LEU A 149 -18.51 -1.41 -9.34
C LEU A 149 -18.29 0.02 -9.84
N ILE A 150 -17.57 0.19 -10.94
CA ILE A 150 -17.23 1.49 -11.50
C ILE A 150 -17.81 1.66 -12.90
N ARG A 151 -18.03 2.91 -13.28
CA ARG A 151 -18.13 3.28 -14.68
C ARG A 151 -16.73 3.41 -15.25
N GLU A 152 -16.33 2.49 -16.14
CA GLU A 152 -15.03 2.60 -16.78
C GLU A 152 -14.93 3.91 -17.58
N PRO A 153 -13.85 4.71 -17.38
CA PRO A 153 -13.65 5.90 -18.20
C PRO A 153 -13.27 5.50 -19.62
N GLU A 154 -13.62 6.35 -20.59
CA GLU A 154 -13.18 6.20 -21.98
C GLU A 154 -11.65 6.24 -22.10
N VAL A 155 -10.99 7.01 -21.23
CA VAL A 155 -9.52 7.10 -21.14
C VAL A 155 -9.06 6.79 -19.72
N ARG A 156 -8.24 5.75 -19.57
CA ARG A 156 -7.59 5.43 -18.30
C ARG A 156 -6.45 6.42 -18.04
N THR A 157 -6.59 7.25 -17.02
CA THR A 157 -5.59 8.26 -16.62
C THR A 157 -4.76 7.82 -15.41
N GLY A 158 -5.13 6.71 -14.77
CA GLY A 158 -4.38 6.08 -13.69
C GLY A 158 -3.01 5.58 -14.18
N ASN A 159 -1.94 6.04 -13.50
CA ASN A 159 -0.53 5.78 -13.86
C ASN A 159 -0.19 6.00 -15.35
N GLN A 160 -0.29 7.25 -15.85
CA GLN A 160 0.80 7.69 -16.73
C GLN A 160 2.08 7.67 -15.89
N ALA A 161 3.00 6.77 -16.24
CA ALA A 161 4.34 6.76 -15.68
C ALA A 161 4.93 8.17 -15.80
N ARG A 162 5.57 8.64 -14.73
CA ARG A 162 6.48 9.77 -14.85
C ARG A 162 7.58 9.34 -15.83
N ASP A 163 7.63 9.97 -17.00
CA ASP A 163 8.91 10.22 -17.67
C ASP A 163 9.80 11.07 -16.75
#